data_AF-S8DGC1-F1
#
_entry.id   AF-S8DGC1-F1
#
_cell.length_a   1.000
_cell.length_b   1.000
_cell.length_c   1.000
_cell.angle_alpha   90.00
_cell.angle_beta   90.00
_cell.angle_gamma   90.00
#
_symmetry.space_group_name_H-M   'P 1'
#
loop_
_entity.id
_entity.type
_entity.pdbx_description
1 polymer ?
#
loop_
_entity_poly.entity_id
_entity_poly.type
_entity_poly.pdbx_seq_one_letter_code
_entity_poly.pdbx_strand_id
1 'polypeptide(L)'
;MQEIMLPSEVSPAPSRIGSPGQGTISADEWRTFCTINLVVTLVYLWGSLPDNTRESQILQNFMDLITAIEIASSREITLKDTWELQKRLHAYLQGILELFPGTTIGPYQHMCLGHLPQVLLTLGPAHAIWCYAFERANYVLQRIKTNSRIDDLSVTLLRRFCCRQNLHALFSQLPARLQRVARSFKRIFESDNIRGTLFSDLQSVDDELRDILDPGNSATDLRLRKPYHLSSDAYEALRARDALADRLVIALQAFAHEGVRYRPHSTGPKDSYVVLRLSAGADWRAGRIREIFMHERSASDAGRVWFVVDEYIPLSTEDQALDPYRKFTIAGGRLFSAEFTSEPLVLAPEEIICHSTMMKRQLPVMLTECVHILPLDKSLCLVR
;
A
#
# COMPACT_ATOMS: atom_id res chain seq x y z
N MET A 1 -16.35 10.72 -0.26
CA MET A 1 -15.46 9.65 0.26
C MET A 1 -15.89 8.24 -0.16
N GLN A 2 -17.19 7.94 -0.34
CA GLN A 2 -17.64 6.57 -0.65
C GLN A 2 -17.30 6.03 -2.06
N GLU A 3 -16.68 6.83 -2.93
CA GLU A 3 -16.37 6.45 -4.31
C GLU A 3 -14.90 6.09 -4.56
N ILE A 4 -14.03 6.24 -3.57
CA ILE A 4 -12.62 5.85 -3.71
C ILE A 4 -12.50 4.34 -3.51
N MET A 5 -12.05 3.63 -4.54
CA MET A 5 -11.71 2.22 -4.45
C MET A 5 -10.36 2.08 -3.75
N LEU A 6 -10.41 1.65 -2.49
CA LEU A 6 -9.23 1.34 -1.68
C LEU A 6 -8.93 -0.16 -1.74
N PRO A 7 -7.66 -0.56 -1.90
CA PRO A 7 -7.23 -1.94 -1.70
C PRO A 7 -7.57 -2.43 -0.29
N SER A 8 -7.79 -3.74 -0.14
CA SER A 8 -8.23 -4.36 1.12
C SER A 8 -7.23 -4.23 2.28
N GLU A 9 -5.98 -3.90 1.96
CA GLU A 9 -4.90 -3.69 2.93
C GLU A 9 -4.94 -2.30 3.57
N VAL A 10 -5.60 -1.34 2.91
CA VAL A 10 -5.76 0.01 3.42
C VAL A 10 -7.02 0.07 4.27
N SER A 11 -6.87 0.40 5.56
CA SER A 11 -8.02 0.59 6.44
C SER A 11 -8.80 1.82 5.98
N PRO A 12 -10.10 1.69 5.65
CA PRO A 12 -10.87 2.83 5.21
C PRO A 12 -11.02 3.85 6.34
N ALA A 13 -10.89 5.13 6.01
CA ALA A 13 -11.17 6.21 6.95
C ALA A 13 -12.67 6.20 7.34
N PRO A 14 -13.01 6.57 8.59
CA PRO A 14 -14.39 6.69 9.02
C PRO A 14 -15.18 7.65 8.14
N SER A 15 -16.42 7.26 7.80
CA SER A 15 -17.25 8.03 6.86
C SER A 15 -17.66 9.43 7.35
N ARG A 16 -17.64 9.67 8.67
CA ARG A 16 -18.09 10.91 9.32
C ARG A 16 -17.12 11.38 10.40
N ILE A 17 -15.89 11.68 10.00
CA ILE A 17 -14.88 12.23 10.90
C ILE A 17 -15.39 13.55 11.50
N GLY A 18 -15.24 13.70 12.83
CA GLY A 18 -15.67 14.89 13.58
C GLY A 18 -17.15 14.89 14.01
N SER A 19 -17.94 13.87 13.66
CA SER A 19 -19.32 13.75 14.16
C SER A 19 -19.35 13.19 15.60
N PRO A 20 -20.23 13.69 16.48
CA PRO A 20 -20.41 13.13 17.83
C PRO A 20 -20.74 11.64 17.78
N GLY A 21 -20.06 10.83 18.61
CA GLY A 21 -20.35 9.40 18.77
C GLY A 21 -19.55 8.43 17.89
N GLN A 22 -18.63 8.90 17.04
CA GLN A 22 -17.78 8.04 16.17
C GLN A 22 -16.61 7.36 16.90
N GLY A 23 -16.38 7.64 18.18
CA GLY A 23 -15.23 7.11 18.92
C GLY A 23 -13.91 7.75 18.52
N THR A 24 -12.81 7.20 19.03
CA THR A 24 -11.44 7.66 18.74
C THR A 24 -10.96 7.08 17.42
N ILE A 25 -10.48 7.93 16.53
CA ILE A 25 -9.91 7.53 15.23
C ILE A 25 -8.51 6.95 15.47
N SER A 26 -8.23 5.79 14.90
CA SER A 26 -6.92 5.14 14.97
C SER A 26 -5.87 5.83 14.09
N ALA A 27 -4.59 5.57 14.35
CA ALA A 27 -3.50 6.17 13.58
C ALA A 27 -3.54 5.79 12.09
N ASP A 28 -3.87 4.53 11.76
CA ASP A 28 -3.98 4.06 10.36
C ASP A 28 -5.16 4.74 9.64
N GLU A 29 -6.29 4.92 10.32
CA GLU A 29 -7.44 5.66 9.78
C GLU A 29 -7.11 7.15 9.53
N TRP A 30 -6.36 7.79 10.44
CA TRP A 30 -5.87 9.15 10.24
C TRP A 30 -4.93 9.23 9.04
N ARG A 31 -4.01 8.27 8.89
CA ARG A 31 -3.11 8.19 7.75
C ARG A 31 -3.90 8.11 6.45
N THR A 32 -4.82 7.15 6.32
CA THR A 32 -5.68 7.02 5.13
C THR A 32 -6.55 8.26 4.88
N PHE A 33 -7.06 8.89 5.92
CA PHE A 33 -7.83 10.12 5.77
C PHE A 33 -6.97 11.25 5.18
N CYS A 34 -5.79 11.48 5.74
CA CYS A 34 -4.91 12.57 5.33
C CYS A 34 -4.21 12.31 3.99
N THR A 35 -3.60 11.15 3.79
CA THR A 35 -2.75 10.89 2.62
C THR A 35 -3.53 10.47 1.37
N ILE A 36 -4.76 9.96 1.54
CA ILE A 36 -5.61 9.53 0.41
C ILE A 36 -6.83 10.43 0.29
N ASN A 37 -7.72 10.42 1.27
CA ASN A 37 -9.03 11.07 1.10
C ASN A 37 -8.93 12.59 0.94
N LEU A 38 -8.13 13.25 1.78
CA LEU A 38 -7.93 14.69 1.71
C LEU A 38 -7.10 15.09 0.49
N VAL A 39 -6.05 14.35 0.14
CA VAL A 39 -5.30 14.61 -1.10
C VAL A 39 -6.24 14.56 -2.31
N VAL A 40 -6.96 13.44 -2.49
CA VAL A 40 -7.86 13.23 -3.62
C VAL A 40 -8.95 14.30 -3.67
N THR A 41 -9.43 14.77 -2.53
CA THR A 41 -10.53 15.73 -2.46
C THR A 41 -10.06 17.19 -2.58
N LEU A 42 -9.07 17.59 -1.80
CA LEU A 42 -8.60 18.99 -1.76
C LEU A 42 -7.88 19.36 -3.06
N VAL A 43 -7.09 18.45 -3.65
CA VAL A 43 -6.46 18.71 -4.94
C VAL A 43 -7.51 18.86 -6.04
N TYR A 44 -8.59 18.07 -6.00
CA TYR A 44 -9.70 18.24 -6.94
C TYR A 44 -10.40 19.59 -6.79
N LEU A 45 -10.68 20.01 -5.56
CA LEU A 45 -11.45 21.23 -5.29
C LEU A 45 -10.64 22.51 -5.50
N TRP A 46 -9.36 22.50 -5.10
CA TRP A 46 -8.53 23.70 -5.01
C TRP A 46 -7.33 23.67 -5.95
N GLY A 47 -7.02 22.53 -6.59
CA GLY A 47 -5.84 22.38 -7.42
C GLY A 47 -5.86 23.20 -8.71
N SER A 48 -7.05 23.53 -9.22
CA SER A 48 -7.25 24.40 -10.39
C SER A 48 -7.45 25.87 -10.04
N LEU A 49 -7.49 26.23 -8.75
CA LEU A 49 -7.62 27.63 -8.33
C LEU A 49 -6.31 28.39 -8.56
N PRO A 50 -6.36 29.71 -8.81
CA PRO A 50 -5.17 30.54 -8.90
C PRO A 50 -4.33 30.50 -7.61
N ASP A 51 -3.00 30.54 -7.75
CA ASP A 51 -2.05 30.39 -6.63
C ASP A 51 -2.14 31.48 -5.55
N ASN A 52 -2.73 32.63 -5.88
CA ASN A 52 -2.94 33.73 -4.94
C ASN A 52 -4.18 33.54 -4.04
N THR A 53 -5.02 32.55 -4.31
CA THR A 53 -6.18 32.25 -3.46
C THR A 53 -5.73 31.60 -2.16
N ARG A 54 -6.45 31.90 -1.07
CA ARG A 54 -6.15 31.32 0.25
C ARG A 54 -6.27 29.81 0.23
N GLU A 55 -7.24 29.28 -0.50
CA GLU A 55 -7.49 27.85 -0.68
C GLU A 55 -6.33 27.15 -1.39
N SER A 56 -5.79 27.75 -2.46
CA SER A 56 -4.61 27.21 -3.15
C SER A 56 -3.37 27.21 -2.24
N GLN A 57 -3.17 28.27 -1.45
CA GLN A 57 -2.07 28.33 -0.48
C GLN A 57 -2.22 27.27 0.63
N ILE A 58 -3.42 27.06 1.16
CA ILE A 58 -3.71 26.00 2.12
C ILE A 58 -3.46 24.63 1.50
N LEU A 59 -3.89 24.40 0.26
CA LEU A 59 -3.63 23.16 -0.47
C LEU A 59 -2.13 22.92 -0.64
N GLN A 60 -1.38 23.92 -1.08
CA GLN A 60 0.06 23.81 -1.28
C GLN A 60 0.77 23.46 0.03
N ASN A 61 0.45 24.18 1.11
CA ASN A 61 0.97 23.92 2.44
C ASN A 61 0.64 22.50 2.94
N PHE A 62 -0.59 22.05 2.69
CA PHE A 62 -1.01 20.68 3.02
C PHE A 62 -0.24 19.63 2.21
N MET A 63 -0.06 19.86 0.91
CA MET A 63 0.66 18.92 0.04
C MET A 63 2.16 18.87 0.34
N ASP A 64 2.77 19.95 0.84
CA ASP A 64 4.13 19.92 1.38
C ASP A 64 4.23 19.00 2.61
N LEU A 65 3.24 19.05 3.53
CA LEU A 65 3.17 18.10 4.64
C LEU A 65 3.00 16.66 4.17
N ILE A 66 2.05 16.38 3.27
CA ILE A 66 1.82 15.00 2.80
C ILE A 66 3.06 14.48 2.08
N THR A 67 3.71 15.30 1.25
CA THR A 67 4.96 14.94 0.57
C THR A 67 6.05 14.58 1.57
N ALA A 68 6.21 15.37 2.64
CA ALA A 68 7.13 15.04 3.72
C ALA A 68 6.78 13.70 4.40
N ILE A 69 5.50 13.43 4.64
CA ILE A 69 5.04 12.17 5.26
C ILE A 69 5.34 10.97 4.36
N GLU A 70 5.08 11.06 3.05
CA GLU A 70 5.38 9.98 2.11
C GLU A 70 6.88 9.69 2.03
N ILE A 71 7.73 10.73 2.04
CA ILE A 71 9.19 10.57 2.10
C ILE A 71 9.62 9.91 3.41
N ALA A 72 9.16 10.41 4.55
CA ALA A 72 9.52 9.84 5.85
C ALA A 72 9.03 8.40 6.00
N SER A 73 7.91 8.05 5.37
CA SER A 73 7.30 6.73 5.40
C SER A 73 7.78 5.81 4.27
N SER A 74 8.79 6.21 3.50
CA SER A 74 9.38 5.36 2.48
C SER A 74 10.09 4.15 3.11
N ARG A 75 10.14 3.02 2.39
CA ARG A 75 10.90 1.81 2.73
C ARG A 75 12.39 1.96 2.46
N GLU A 76 12.77 2.97 1.69
CA GLU A 76 14.15 3.31 1.41
C GLU A 76 14.34 4.80 1.58
N ILE A 77 15.42 5.19 2.28
CA ILE A 77 15.74 6.59 2.53
C ILE A 77 17.15 6.88 2.04
N THR A 78 17.30 7.90 1.21
CA THR A 78 18.60 8.41 0.76
C THR A 78 18.89 9.78 1.36
N LEU A 79 20.14 10.22 1.28
CA LEU A 79 20.52 11.59 1.67
C LEU A 79 19.70 12.65 0.94
N LYS A 80 19.46 12.45 -0.36
CA LYS A 80 18.63 13.36 -1.17
C LYS A 80 17.20 13.43 -0.64
N ASP A 81 16.62 12.28 -0.30
CA ASP A 81 15.26 12.21 0.24
C ASP A 81 15.16 12.98 1.57
N THR A 82 16.18 12.89 2.43
CA THR A 82 16.18 13.61 3.70
C THR A 82 16.29 15.13 3.56
N TRP A 83 16.99 15.62 2.55
CA TRP A 83 17.00 17.05 2.22
C TRP A 83 15.64 17.52 1.68
N GLU A 84 15.02 16.73 0.80
CA GLU A 84 13.68 17.06 0.30
C GLU A 84 12.65 17.01 1.45
N LEU A 85 12.73 16.02 2.34
CA LEU A 85 11.92 15.95 3.56
C LEU A 85 12.04 17.23 4.40
N GLN A 86 13.27 17.64 4.71
CA GLN A 86 13.51 18.83 5.53
C GLN A 86 13.01 20.10 4.84
N LYS A 87 13.23 20.23 3.53
CA LYS A 87 12.72 21.34 2.72
C LYS A 87 11.20 21.44 2.76
N ARG A 88 10.50 20.30 2.59
CA ARG A 88 9.03 20.24 2.61
C ARG A 88 8.48 20.54 3.99
N LEU A 89 9.08 20.01 5.05
CA LEU A 89 8.69 20.34 6.43
C LEU A 89 8.90 21.82 6.75
N HIS A 90 10.00 22.41 6.28
CA HIS A 90 10.25 23.85 6.47
C HIS A 90 9.17 24.69 5.78
N ALA A 91 8.87 24.40 4.51
CA ALA A 91 7.81 25.10 3.76
C ALA A 91 6.44 24.97 4.44
N TYR A 92 6.09 23.76 4.89
CA TYR A 92 4.86 23.51 5.63
C TYR A 92 4.76 24.31 6.94
N LEU A 93 5.83 24.35 7.74
CA LEU A 93 5.79 25.06 9.02
C LEU A 93 5.75 26.59 8.83
N GLN A 94 6.47 27.09 7.83
CA GLN A 94 6.38 28.50 7.46
C GLN A 94 4.96 28.85 6.99
N GLY A 95 4.38 28.05 6.09
CA GLY A 95 3.02 28.28 5.60
C GLY A 95 1.97 28.16 6.69
N ILE A 96 2.13 27.29 7.70
CA ILE A 96 1.24 27.29 8.87
C ILE A 96 1.25 28.64 9.60
N LEU A 97 2.43 29.20 9.86
CA LEU A 97 2.56 30.47 10.60
C LEU A 97 1.96 31.64 9.82
N GLU A 98 2.12 31.64 8.50
CA GLU A 98 1.59 32.68 7.61
C GLU A 98 0.07 32.55 7.42
N LEU A 99 -0.43 31.33 7.19
CA LEU A 99 -1.84 31.09 6.86
C LEU A 99 -2.75 31.11 8.09
N PHE A 100 -2.25 30.74 9.27
CA PHE A 100 -3.05 30.61 10.49
C PHE A 100 -2.46 31.47 11.62
N PRO A 101 -2.74 32.78 11.64
CA PRO A 101 -2.25 33.69 12.68
C PRO A 101 -2.60 33.21 14.09
N GLY A 102 -1.65 33.33 15.02
CA GLY A 102 -1.79 32.85 16.39
C GLY A 102 -1.35 31.39 16.60
N THR A 103 -0.96 30.69 15.55
CA THR A 103 -0.36 29.36 15.65
C THR A 103 1.11 29.46 16.08
N THR A 104 1.57 28.51 16.89
CA THR A 104 2.97 28.39 17.31
C THR A 104 3.53 27.03 16.91
N ILE A 105 4.84 26.95 16.71
CA ILE A 105 5.51 25.67 16.43
C ILE A 105 5.59 24.86 17.73
N GLY A 106 5.01 23.66 17.69
CA GLY A 106 5.04 22.72 18.81
C GLY A 106 6.33 21.87 18.86
N PRO A 107 6.61 21.21 20.00
CA PRO A 107 7.79 20.36 20.16
C PRO A 107 7.90 19.25 19.10
N TYR A 108 6.80 18.59 18.75
CA TYR A 108 6.79 17.54 17.72
C TYR A 108 7.14 18.07 16.33
N GLN A 109 6.67 19.26 15.98
CA GLN A 109 7.00 19.90 14.70
C GLN A 109 8.48 20.26 14.64
N HIS A 110 9.06 20.74 15.75
CA HIS A 110 10.50 20.96 15.87
C HIS A 110 11.29 19.65 15.69
N MET A 111 10.87 18.57 16.37
CA MET A 111 11.51 17.25 16.23
C MET A 111 11.45 16.74 14.79
N CYS A 112 10.31 16.89 14.12
CA CYS A 112 10.16 16.51 12.72
C CYS A 112 11.09 17.31 11.81
N LEU A 113 11.17 18.64 11.97
CA LEU A 113 11.99 19.48 11.10
C LEU A 113 13.50 19.26 11.31
N GLY A 114 13.95 19.25 12.57
CA GLY A 114 15.38 19.31 12.90
C GLY A 114 16.05 17.95 13.09
N HIS A 115 15.31 16.93 13.52
CA HIS A 115 15.90 15.66 13.97
C HIS A 115 15.47 14.46 13.14
N LEU A 116 14.22 14.40 12.66
CA LEU A 116 13.73 13.26 11.90
C LEU A 116 14.60 12.92 10.68
N PRO A 117 15.06 13.88 9.84
CA PRO A 117 15.94 13.57 8.72
C PRO A 117 17.22 12.84 9.14
N GLN A 118 17.86 13.28 10.24
CA GLN A 118 19.08 12.66 10.76
C GLN A 118 18.83 11.28 11.37
N VAL A 119 17.71 11.13 12.09
CA VAL A 119 17.28 9.84 12.64
C VAL A 119 17.08 8.83 11.51
N LEU A 120 16.39 9.22 10.44
CA LEU A 120 16.14 8.35 9.29
C LEU A 120 17.43 7.96 8.55
N LEU A 121 18.41 8.86 8.45
CA LEU A 121 19.72 8.53 7.88
C LEU A 121 20.53 7.57 8.74
N THR A 122 20.42 7.69 10.06
CA THR A 122 21.28 6.96 11.00
C THR A 122 20.72 5.58 11.34
N LEU A 123 19.41 5.51 11.58
CA LEU A 123 18.74 4.28 12.02
C LEU A 123 17.99 3.56 10.88
N GLY A 124 17.86 4.23 9.73
CA GLY A 124 17.15 3.71 8.58
C GLY A 124 15.70 4.19 8.47
N PRO A 125 14.95 3.62 7.51
CA PRO A 125 13.59 4.03 7.19
C PRO A 125 12.63 3.93 8.40
N ALA A 126 11.59 4.76 8.42
CA ALA A 126 10.74 4.90 9.59
C ALA A 126 10.09 3.58 10.07
N HIS A 127 9.77 2.69 9.13
CA HIS A 127 9.24 1.35 9.41
C HIS A 127 10.11 0.52 10.35
N ALA A 128 11.43 0.66 10.26
CA ALA A 128 12.38 -0.09 11.09
C ALA A 128 12.44 0.42 12.54
N ILE A 129 12.00 1.66 12.79
CA ILE A 129 12.13 2.33 14.09
C ILE A 129 10.78 2.70 14.73
N TRP A 130 9.67 2.52 14.03
CA TRP A 130 8.35 2.82 14.57
C TRP A 130 7.94 1.86 15.69
N CYS A 131 7.13 2.37 16.62
CA CYS A 131 6.72 1.63 17.81
C CYS A 131 5.57 0.63 17.57
N TYR A 132 5.00 0.57 16.35
CA TYR A 132 3.81 -0.23 16.06
C TYR A 132 3.99 -1.72 16.36
N ALA A 133 5.16 -2.30 16.07
CA ALA A 133 5.46 -3.69 16.41
C ALA A 133 5.39 -3.94 17.92
N PHE A 134 5.93 -3.01 18.71
CA PHE A 134 5.92 -3.07 20.17
C PHE A 134 4.53 -2.84 20.76
N GLU A 135 3.74 -1.91 20.21
CA GLU A 135 2.35 -1.69 20.60
C GLU A 135 1.49 -2.94 20.39
N ARG A 136 1.72 -3.66 19.28
CA ARG A 136 1.05 -4.94 19.03
C ARG A 136 1.49 -6.02 20.02
N ALA A 137 2.78 -6.10 20.32
CA ALA A 137 3.28 -7.00 21.35
C ALA A 137 2.60 -6.69 22.70
N ASN A 138 2.50 -5.42 23.07
CA ASN A 138 1.78 -4.98 24.26
C ASN A 138 0.30 -5.40 24.23
N TYR A 139 -0.40 -5.21 23.12
CA TYR A 139 -1.79 -5.66 22.97
C TYR A 139 -1.94 -7.19 23.14
N VAL A 140 -1.05 -7.97 22.54
CA VAL A 140 -1.04 -9.43 22.71
C VAL A 140 -0.81 -9.83 24.17
N LEU A 141 0.14 -9.17 24.84
CA LEU A 141 0.45 -9.42 26.24
C LEU A 141 -0.72 -9.03 27.16
N GLN A 142 -1.40 -7.91 26.89
CA GLN A 142 -2.58 -7.46 27.65
C GLN A 142 -3.75 -8.44 27.59
N ARG A 143 -3.86 -9.26 26.53
CA ARG A 143 -4.91 -10.30 26.42
C ARG A 143 -4.62 -11.56 27.23
N ILE A 144 -3.41 -11.73 27.74
CA ILE A 144 -3.07 -12.86 28.59
C ILE A 144 -3.79 -12.67 29.92
N LYS A 145 -4.62 -13.65 30.30
CA LYS A 145 -5.28 -13.63 31.61
C LYS A 145 -4.24 -13.74 32.72
N THR A 146 -4.18 -12.74 33.57
CA THR A 146 -3.29 -12.70 34.74
C THR A 146 -4.10 -12.83 36.02
N ASN A 147 -3.48 -13.26 37.11
CA ASN A 147 -4.07 -13.29 38.45
C ASN A 147 -3.95 -11.93 39.17
N SER A 148 -3.62 -10.85 38.44
CA SER A 148 -3.39 -9.49 38.94
C SER A 148 -2.31 -9.36 40.03
N ARG A 149 -1.47 -10.38 40.24
CA ARG A 149 -0.31 -10.29 41.14
C ARG A 149 0.87 -9.70 40.37
N ILE A 150 1.26 -8.49 40.74
CA ILE A 150 2.32 -7.73 40.04
C ILE A 150 3.66 -8.48 40.08
N ASP A 151 4.00 -9.10 41.21
CA ASP A 151 5.26 -9.84 41.38
C ASP A 151 5.39 -11.04 40.44
N ASP A 152 4.26 -11.67 40.10
CA ASP A 152 4.20 -12.85 39.22
C ASP A 152 3.92 -12.48 37.74
N LEU A 153 3.70 -11.18 37.46
CA LEU A 153 3.15 -10.72 36.18
C LEU A 153 4.11 -11.01 35.03
N SER A 154 5.38 -10.61 35.15
CA SER A 154 6.40 -10.79 34.10
C SER A 154 6.61 -12.27 33.78
N VAL A 155 6.71 -13.12 34.80
CA VAL A 155 6.88 -14.58 34.65
C VAL A 155 5.65 -15.20 33.99
N THR A 156 4.44 -14.78 34.39
CA THR A 156 3.19 -15.29 33.81
C THR A 156 3.07 -14.90 32.34
N LEU A 157 3.30 -13.64 32.00
CA LEU A 157 3.27 -13.14 30.64
C LEU A 157 4.26 -13.88 29.76
N LEU A 158 5.53 -13.98 30.18
CA LEU A 158 6.57 -14.68 29.43
C LEU A 158 6.23 -16.16 29.22
N ARG A 159 5.83 -16.87 30.29
CA ARG A 159 5.50 -18.30 30.20
C ARG A 159 4.35 -18.55 29.24
N ARG A 160 3.29 -17.74 29.31
CA ARG A 160 2.12 -17.87 28.42
C ARG A 160 2.46 -17.51 26.99
N PHE A 161 3.28 -16.49 26.79
CA PHE A 161 3.80 -16.13 25.46
C PHE A 161 4.60 -17.28 24.85
N CYS A 162 5.59 -17.84 25.56
CA CYS A 162 6.36 -18.99 25.09
C CYS A 162 5.50 -20.22 24.81
N CYS A 163 4.53 -20.54 25.69
CA CYS A 163 3.59 -21.64 25.43
C CYS A 163 2.81 -21.46 24.13
N ARG A 164 2.38 -20.23 23.82
CA ARG A 164 1.68 -19.92 22.57
C ARG A 164 2.60 -20.13 21.36
N GLN A 165 3.84 -19.66 21.41
CA GLN A 165 4.79 -19.81 20.31
C GLN A 165 5.16 -21.28 20.08
N ASN A 166 5.40 -22.04 21.15
CA ASN A 166 5.64 -23.48 21.05
C ASN A 166 4.44 -24.21 20.42
N LEU A 167 3.21 -23.79 20.73
CA LEU A 167 2.02 -24.35 20.09
C LEU A 167 2.01 -24.05 18.58
N HIS A 168 2.29 -22.81 18.17
CA HIS A 168 2.42 -22.45 16.75
C HIS A 168 3.48 -23.30 16.03
N ALA A 169 4.68 -23.45 16.62
CA ALA A 169 5.76 -24.26 16.06
C ALA A 169 5.34 -25.73 15.89
N LEU A 170 4.64 -26.31 16.89
CA LEU A 170 4.09 -27.66 16.80
C LEU A 170 3.09 -27.80 15.66
N PHE A 171 2.20 -26.82 15.45
CA PHE A 171 1.22 -26.83 14.37
C PHE A 171 1.84 -26.79 12.97
N SER A 172 3.01 -26.15 12.83
CA SER A 172 3.78 -26.13 11.58
C SER A 172 4.45 -27.47 11.26
N GLN A 173 4.70 -28.31 12.27
CA GLN A 173 5.37 -29.61 12.12
C GLN A 173 4.38 -30.80 12.10
N LEU A 174 3.07 -30.54 12.00
CA LEU A 174 2.07 -31.59 12.06
C LEU A 174 2.12 -32.53 10.84
N PRO A 175 1.97 -33.85 11.03
CA PRO A 175 1.86 -34.81 9.95
C PRO A 175 0.70 -34.49 8.99
N ALA A 176 0.82 -34.89 7.72
CA ALA A 176 -0.18 -34.64 6.67
C ALA A 176 -1.62 -34.99 7.07
N ARG A 177 -1.81 -36.05 7.88
CA ARG A 177 -3.12 -36.50 8.38
C ARG A 177 -3.82 -35.48 9.29
N LEU A 178 -3.07 -34.60 9.95
CA LEU A 178 -3.58 -33.58 10.88
C LEU A 178 -3.61 -32.17 10.26
N GLN A 179 -3.24 -32.02 8.99
CA GLN A 179 -3.27 -30.72 8.30
C GLN A 179 -4.66 -30.09 8.27
N ARG A 180 -5.75 -30.86 8.35
CA ARG A 180 -7.11 -30.29 8.44
C ARG A 180 -7.30 -29.49 9.75
N VAL A 181 -6.72 -29.97 10.85
CA VAL A 181 -6.75 -29.28 12.15
C VAL A 181 -5.84 -28.07 12.11
N ALA A 182 -4.63 -28.20 11.55
CA ALA A 182 -3.72 -27.08 11.33
C ALA A 182 -4.39 -25.95 10.52
N ARG A 183 -5.03 -26.29 9.40
CA ARG A 183 -5.78 -25.31 8.58
C ARG A 183 -6.89 -24.61 9.35
N SER A 184 -7.61 -25.33 10.21
CA SER A 184 -8.69 -24.75 11.02
C SER A 184 -8.13 -23.82 12.11
N PHE A 185 -7.03 -24.22 12.73
CA PHE A 185 -6.30 -23.41 13.71
C PHE A 185 -5.76 -22.13 13.08
N LYS A 186 -5.03 -22.24 11.96
CA LYS A 186 -4.55 -21.12 11.15
C LYS A 186 -5.70 -20.17 10.79
N ARG A 187 -6.79 -20.70 10.24
CA ARG A 187 -7.98 -19.91 9.88
C ARG A 187 -8.63 -19.19 11.06
N ILE A 188 -8.48 -19.62 12.30
CA ILE A 188 -9.11 -18.97 13.47
C ILE A 188 -8.15 -18.00 14.14
N PHE A 189 -6.86 -18.34 14.20
CA PHE A 189 -5.85 -17.57 14.93
C PHE A 189 -5.10 -16.55 14.05
N GLU A 190 -5.08 -16.75 12.73
CA GLU A 190 -4.39 -15.89 11.76
C GLU A 190 -5.36 -14.99 10.98
N SER A 191 -6.66 -15.37 10.84
CA SER A 191 -7.65 -14.57 10.10
C SER A 191 -7.98 -13.22 10.72
N ASP A 192 -7.89 -13.11 12.05
CA ASP A 192 -8.35 -11.95 12.79
C ASP A 192 -7.26 -10.88 12.98
N ASN A 193 -6.04 -11.13 12.50
CA ASN A 193 -4.85 -10.40 12.90
C ASN A 193 -4.16 -9.60 11.78
N ILE A 194 -4.65 -9.72 10.54
CA ILE A 194 -3.99 -9.20 9.32
C ILE A 194 -4.95 -8.25 8.59
N ARG A 195 -5.23 -7.10 9.18
CA ARG A 195 -5.84 -5.97 8.47
C ARG A 195 -5.02 -4.71 8.75
N GLY A 196 -4.75 -3.93 7.71
CA GLY A 196 -4.02 -2.67 7.77
C GLY A 196 -2.68 -2.67 7.04
N THR A 197 -2.11 -1.48 6.88
CA THR A 197 -0.84 -1.22 6.16
C THR A 197 0.40 -1.84 6.82
N LEU A 198 0.21 -2.44 8.00
CA LEU A 198 1.20 -2.84 9.00
C LEU A 198 1.95 -4.15 8.68
N PHE A 199 1.36 -5.09 7.92
CA PHE A 199 2.08 -6.31 7.47
C PHE A 199 3.25 -5.95 6.55
N SER A 200 3.01 -4.97 5.68
CA SER A 200 4.05 -4.39 4.83
C SER A 200 5.17 -3.73 5.65
N ASP A 201 4.82 -3.16 6.80
CA ASP A 201 5.74 -2.40 7.65
C ASP A 201 6.57 -3.37 8.51
N LEU A 202 5.99 -4.53 8.86
CA LEU A 202 6.67 -5.67 9.51
C LEU A 202 7.65 -6.43 8.59
N GLN A 203 7.73 -6.11 7.29
CA GLN A 203 8.79 -6.64 6.44
C GLN A 203 10.17 -6.05 6.76
N SER A 204 10.22 -4.96 7.53
CA SER A 204 11.48 -4.32 7.95
C SER A 204 12.02 -4.86 9.27
N VAL A 205 11.22 -5.60 10.04
CA VAL A 205 11.70 -6.29 11.26
C VAL A 205 12.31 -7.65 10.90
N ASP A 206 13.26 -8.08 11.72
CA ASP A 206 13.95 -9.37 11.59
C ASP A 206 12.97 -10.54 11.41
N ASP A 207 13.38 -11.53 10.61
CA ASP A 207 12.52 -12.67 10.24
C ASP A 207 12.05 -13.45 11.48
N GLU A 208 12.87 -13.55 12.54
CA GLU A 208 12.46 -14.19 13.78
C GLU A 208 11.31 -13.43 14.47
N LEU A 209 11.37 -12.09 14.50
CA LEU A 209 10.31 -11.25 15.06
C LEU A 209 9.05 -11.30 14.20
N ARG A 210 9.19 -11.37 12.87
CA ARG A 210 8.06 -11.50 11.95
C ARG A 210 7.34 -12.82 12.14
N ASP A 211 8.07 -13.93 12.23
CA ASP A 211 7.52 -15.25 12.49
C ASP A 211 6.88 -15.35 13.89
N ILE A 212 7.42 -14.61 14.86
CA ILE A 212 6.84 -14.51 16.20
C ILE A 212 5.51 -13.75 16.19
N LEU A 213 5.43 -12.64 15.46
CA LEU A 213 4.25 -11.76 15.41
C LEU A 213 3.18 -12.25 14.41
N ASP A 214 3.56 -13.05 13.42
CA ASP A 214 2.71 -13.61 12.37
C ASP A 214 3.18 -15.00 11.87
N PRO A 215 3.02 -16.07 12.69
CA PRO A 215 3.51 -17.43 12.37
C PRO A 215 2.78 -18.16 11.21
N GLY A 216 2.02 -17.44 10.38
CA GLY A 216 1.07 -18.01 9.41
C GLY A 216 1.35 -17.72 7.94
N ASN A 217 2.03 -16.62 7.63
CA ASN A 217 1.91 -16.00 6.31
C ASN A 217 3.05 -16.29 5.32
N SER A 218 3.94 -17.22 5.64
CA SER A 218 5.03 -17.64 4.74
C SER A 218 4.58 -18.56 3.59
N ALA A 219 3.28 -18.74 3.39
CA ALA A 219 2.75 -19.48 2.24
C ALA A 219 2.16 -18.48 1.23
N THR A 220 2.78 -18.40 0.06
CA THR A 220 2.10 -17.98 -1.17
C THR A 220 0.79 -18.76 -1.25
N ASP A 221 -0.34 -18.11 -0.97
CA ASP A 221 -1.68 -18.71 -0.97
C ASP A 221 -2.10 -18.96 -2.43
N LEU A 222 -1.39 -19.85 -3.12
CA LEU A 222 -1.61 -20.28 -4.49
C LEU A 222 -2.89 -21.11 -4.51
N ARG A 223 -4.03 -20.42 -4.56
CA ARG A 223 -5.31 -21.06 -4.84
C ARG A 223 -5.40 -21.31 -6.35
N LEU A 224 -4.73 -22.38 -6.76
CA LEU A 224 -4.70 -22.87 -8.13
C LEU A 224 -6.11 -23.27 -8.57
N ARG A 225 -6.52 -22.81 -9.75
CA ARG A 225 -7.70 -23.31 -10.46
C ARG A 225 -7.33 -24.40 -11.46
N LYS A 226 -8.34 -24.95 -12.14
CA LYS A 226 -8.11 -25.87 -13.26
C LYS A 226 -7.36 -25.14 -14.39
N PRO A 227 -6.53 -25.86 -15.16
CA PRO A 227 -5.91 -25.31 -16.36
C PRO A 227 -6.95 -24.75 -17.34
N TYR A 228 -6.61 -23.67 -18.01
CA TYR A 228 -7.44 -23.02 -19.02
C TYR A 228 -6.57 -22.47 -20.15
N HIS A 229 -7.21 -22.16 -21.28
CA HIS A 229 -6.55 -21.51 -22.40
C HIS A 229 -6.67 -19.99 -22.31
N LEU A 230 -5.55 -19.28 -22.44
CA LEU A 230 -5.54 -17.83 -22.54
C LEU A 230 -6.37 -17.33 -23.73
N SER A 231 -6.94 -16.13 -23.60
CA SER A 231 -7.53 -15.43 -24.73
C SER A 231 -6.46 -15.12 -25.80
N SER A 232 -6.88 -14.93 -27.05
CA SER A 232 -5.90 -14.79 -28.16
C SER A 232 -5.00 -13.57 -27.98
N ASP A 233 -5.56 -12.45 -27.53
CA ASP A 233 -4.83 -11.22 -27.19
C ASP A 233 -3.82 -11.41 -26.05
N ALA A 234 -4.23 -12.04 -24.94
CA ALA A 234 -3.33 -12.31 -23.81
C ALA A 234 -2.23 -13.32 -24.18
N TYR A 235 -2.54 -14.30 -25.03
CA TYR A 235 -1.57 -15.27 -25.53
C TYR A 235 -0.55 -14.63 -26.47
N GLU A 236 -0.97 -13.73 -27.37
CA GLU A 236 -0.06 -12.97 -28.24
C GLU A 236 0.88 -12.08 -27.42
N ALA A 237 0.35 -11.38 -26.42
CA ALA A 237 1.15 -10.58 -25.48
C ALA A 237 2.14 -11.45 -24.66
N LEU A 238 1.73 -12.65 -24.22
CA LEU A 238 2.61 -13.59 -23.55
C LEU A 238 3.72 -14.09 -24.50
N ARG A 239 3.38 -14.43 -25.75
CA ARG A 239 4.36 -14.88 -26.76
C ARG A 239 5.39 -13.81 -27.12
N ALA A 240 5.02 -12.53 -27.05
CA ALA A 240 5.96 -11.43 -27.21
C ALA A 240 7.01 -11.37 -26.09
N ARG A 241 6.66 -11.84 -24.88
CA ARG A 241 7.57 -11.94 -23.72
C ARG A 241 8.31 -13.27 -23.66
N ASP A 242 7.65 -14.35 -24.05
CA ASP A 242 8.15 -15.72 -24.02
C ASP A 242 7.70 -16.46 -25.28
N ALA A 243 8.57 -16.49 -26.29
CA ALA A 243 8.26 -17.07 -27.60
C ALA A 243 7.89 -18.57 -27.54
N LEU A 244 8.31 -19.27 -26.48
CA LEU A 244 8.07 -20.68 -26.23
C LEU A 244 6.88 -20.94 -25.29
N ALA A 245 6.13 -19.91 -24.91
CA ALA A 245 4.99 -20.06 -24.02
C ALA A 245 3.84 -20.82 -24.66
N ASP A 246 3.25 -21.74 -23.89
CA ASP A 246 2.05 -22.46 -24.25
C ASP A 246 0.79 -21.66 -23.88
N ARG A 247 -0.28 -21.92 -24.62
CA ARG A 247 -1.58 -21.29 -24.38
C ARG A 247 -2.28 -21.84 -23.12
N LEU A 248 -1.91 -23.03 -22.67
CA LEU A 248 -2.50 -23.70 -21.52
C LEU A 248 -1.80 -23.23 -20.23
N VAL A 249 -2.55 -22.58 -19.35
CA VAL A 249 -2.03 -21.98 -18.11
C VAL A 249 -2.91 -22.31 -16.93
N ILE A 250 -2.40 -22.10 -15.70
CA ILE A 250 -3.13 -22.37 -14.46
C ILE A 250 -3.56 -21.04 -13.83
N ALA A 251 -4.87 -20.80 -13.71
CA ALA A 251 -5.37 -19.55 -13.14
C ALA A 251 -5.11 -19.47 -11.63
N LEU A 252 -4.73 -18.28 -11.16
CA LEU A 252 -4.55 -17.95 -9.76
C LEU A 252 -5.65 -17.00 -9.28
N GLN A 253 -6.26 -17.29 -8.13
CA GLN A 253 -7.27 -16.38 -7.53
C GLN A 253 -6.65 -15.18 -6.83
N ALA A 254 -5.41 -15.32 -6.35
CA ALA A 254 -4.66 -14.26 -5.72
C ALA A 254 -3.17 -14.60 -5.82
N PHE A 255 -2.33 -13.58 -5.79
CA PHE A 255 -0.88 -13.73 -5.68
C PHE A 255 -0.36 -12.73 -4.65
N ALA A 256 0.51 -13.19 -3.76
CA ALA A 256 1.16 -12.34 -2.78
C ALA A 256 2.60 -12.07 -3.23
N HIS A 257 2.97 -10.80 -3.32
CA HIS A 257 4.30 -10.34 -3.72
C HIS A 257 4.69 -9.13 -2.87
N GLU A 258 5.90 -9.10 -2.33
CA GLU A 258 6.39 -8.01 -1.46
C GLU A 258 5.43 -7.63 -0.32
N GLY A 259 4.77 -8.65 0.24
CA GLY A 259 3.83 -8.53 1.34
C GLY A 259 2.47 -7.94 0.96
N VAL A 260 2.21 -7.77 -0.34
CA VAL A 260 0.97 -7.24 -0.90
C VAL A 260 0.22 -8.35 -1.64
N ARG A 261 -1.10 -8.43 -1.48
CA ARG A 261 -1.96 -9.46 -2.08
C ARG A 261 -2.78 -8.89 -3.24
N TYR A 262 -2.38 -9.26 -4.44
CA TYR A 262 -3.05 -8.90 -5.69
C TYR A 262 -4.16 -9.89 -6.07
N ARG A 263 -5.23 -9.40 -6.71
CA ARG A 263 -6.32 -10.23 -7.24
C ARG A 263 -6.81 -9.77 -8.61
N PRO A 264 -7.31 -10.71 -9.45
CA PRO A 264 -8.07 -10.35 -10.66
C PRO A 264 -9.31 -9.53 -10.32
N HIS A 265 -9.63 -8.54 -11.16
CA HIS A 265 -10.79 -7.65 -10.97
C HIS A 265 -12.11 -8.41 -10.82
N SER A 266 -12.25 -9.54 -11.52
CA SER A 266 -13.43 -10.42 -11.47
C SER A 266 -13.67 -11.05 -10.09
N THR A 267 -12.62 -11.20 -9.27
CA THR A 267 -12.68 -11.86 -7.96
C THR A 267 -12.48 -10.91 -6.79
N GLY A 268 -11.76 -9.81 -7.00
CA GLY A 268 -11.42 -8.83 -5.97
C GLY A 268 -11.19 -7.47 -6.61
N PRO A 269 -12.25 -6.71 -6.96
CA PRO A 269 -12.11 -5.46 -7.71
C PRO A 269 -11.25 -4.42 -6.99
N LYS A 270 -11.28 -4.40 -5.65
CA LYS A 270 -10.47 -3.50 -4.82
C LYS A 270 -8.97 -3.77 -4.91
N ASP A 271 -8.59 -5.03 -5.02
CA ASP A 271 -7.18 -5.48 -5.02
C ASP A 271 -6.67 -5.70 -6.46
N SER A 272 -7.27 -5.01 -7.43
CA SER A 272 -6.97 -5.20 -8.86
C SER A 272 -6.30 -4.00 -9.52
N TYR A 273 -6.36 -2.82 -8.90
CA TYR A 273 -5.74 -1.60 -9.43
C TYR A 273 -4.27 -1.57 -9.07
N VAL A 274 -3.43 -1.36 -10.07
CA VAL A 274 -1.97 -1.43 -9.94
C VAL A 274 -1.28 -0.32 -10.71
N VAL A 275 -0.08 -0.01 -10.25
CA VAL A 275 0.88 0.84 -10.95
C VAL A 275 2.06 -0.02 -11.37
N LEU A 276 2.47 0.15 -12.62
CA LEU A 276 3.46 -0.69 -13.29
C LEU A 276 4.54 0.16 -13.96
N ARG A 277 5.71 -0.43 -14.17
CA ARG A 277 6.81 0.19 -14.89
C ARG A 277 7.51 -0.86 -15.75
N LEU A 278 7.56 -0.60 -17.05
CA LEU A 278 8.07 -1.56 -18.04
C LEU A 278 9.59 -1.58 -18.15
N SER A 279 10.26 -0.49 -17.79
CA SER A 279 11.72 -0.40 -17.82
C SER A 279 12.24 0.61 -16.80
N ALA A 280 13.46 0.39 -16.31
CA ALA A 280 14.12 1.32 -15.39
C ALA A 280 14.27 2.70 -16.05
N GLY A 281 13.76 3.74 -15.38
CA GLY A 281 13.74 5.12 -15.89
C GLY A 281 12.54 5.48 -16.77
N ALA A 282 11.65 4.54 -17.11
CA ALA A 282 10.40 4.86 -17.77
C ALA A 282 9.37 5.44 -16.79
N ASP A 283 8.52 6.32 -17.32
CA ASP A 283 7.39 6.86 -16.58
C ASP A 283 6.39 5.75 -16.22
N TRP A 284 5.79 5.85 -15.04
CA TRP A 284 4.95 4.78 -14.51
C TRP A 284 3.58 4.77 -15.18
N ARG A 285 2.99 3.60 -15.37
CA ARG A 285 1.69 3.43 -16.02
C ARG A 285 0.69 2.85 -15.02
N ALA A 286 -0.60 3.05 -15.28
CA ALA A 286 -1.66 2.52 -14.43
C ALA A 286 -2.43 1.45 -15.16
N GLY A 287 -2.88 0.44 -14.44
CA GLY A 287 -3.72 -0.59 -15.02
C GLY A 287 -4.57 -1.33 -14.01
N ARG A 288 -5.36 -2.25 -14.55
CA ARG A 288 -6.27 -3.11 -13.79
C ARG A 288 -5.99 -4.57 -14.14
N ILE A 289 -5.73 -5.38 -13.12
CA ILE A 289 -5.47 -6.80 -13.30
C ILE A 289 -6.73 -7.50 -13.82
N ARG A 290 -6.64 -8.01 -15.04
CA ARG A 290 -7.67 -8.83 -15.70
C ARG A 290 -7.64 -10.26 -15.17
N GLU A 291 -6.46 -10.88 -15.19
CA GLU A 291 -6.23 -12.25 -14.74
C GLU A 291 -4.78 -12.44 -14.25
N ILE A 292 -4.59 -13.42 -13.37
CA ILE A 292 -3.27 -13.83 -12.86
C ILE A 292 -3.17 -15.32 -13.13
N PHE A 293 -2.05 -15.76 -13.70
CA PHE A 293 -1.85 -17.17 -14.01
C PHE A 293 -0.42 -17.61 -13.76
N MET A 294 -0.25 -18.93 -13.62
CA MET A 294 1.03 -19.60 -13.58
C MET A 294 1.23 -20.39 -14.87
N HIS A 295 2.41 -20.28 -15.45
CA HIS A 295 2.83 -21.00 -16.64
C HIS A 295 4.01 -21.91 -16.29
N GLU A 296 3.84 -23.21 -16.49
CA GLU A 296 4.86 -24.24 -16.27
C GLU A 296 5.42 -24.67 -17.63
N ARG A 297 6.71 -24.43 -17.89
CA ARG A 297 7.36 -24.80 -19.16
C ARG A 297 7.66 -26.30 -19.25
N SER A 298 7.75 -26.98 -18.11
CA SER A 298 7.98 -28.43 -18.01
C SER A 298 7.58 -28.91 -16.61
N ALA A 299 7.31 -30.21 -16.45
CA ALA A 299 6.95 -30.82 -15.16
C ALA A 299 8.04 -30.71 -14.05
N SER A 300 9.21 -30.16 -14.38
CA SER A 300 10.34 -29.92 -13.48
C SER A 300 10.72 -28.44 -13.31
N ASP A 301 10.06 -27.53 -14.03
CA ASP A 301 10.34 -26.09 -13.94
C ASP A 301 9.49 -25.46 -12.82
N ALA A 302 10.09 -24.53 -12.07
CA ALA A 302 9.35 -23.75 -11.09
C ALA A 302 8.41 -22.81 -11.86
N GLY A 303 7.11 -23.11 -11.84
CA GLY A 303 6.10 -22.35 -12.59
C GLY A 303 6.25 -20.84 -12.42
N ARG A 304 6.25 -20.11 -13.53
CA ARG A 304 6.38 -18.64 -13.53
C ARG A 304 5.01 -18.00 -13.45
N VAL A 305 4.88 -16.98 -12.61
CA VAL A 305 3.62 -16.24 -12.46
C VAL A 305 3.62 -15.03 -13.37
N TRP A 306 2.48 -14.78 -14.01
CA TRP A 306 2.25 -13.68 -14.92
C TRP A 306 0.93 -12.97 -14.59
N PHE A 307 0.91 -11.67 -14.83
CA PHE A 307 -0.24 -10.81 -14.68
C PHE A 307 -0.68 -10.30 -16.05
N VAL A 308 -1.96 -10.46 -16.36
CA VAL A 308 -2.57 -9.78 -17.52
C VAL A 308 -3.25 -8.52 -17.00
N VAL A 309 -2.83 -7.38 -17.52
CA VAL A 309 -3.25 -6.06 -17.05
C VAL A 309 -3.87 -5.28 -18.20
N ASP A 310 -5.09 -4.81 -17.98
CA ASP A 310 -5.74 -3.78 -18.82
C ASP A 310 -5.12 -2.44 -18.47
N GLU A 311 -4.39 -1.84 -19.39
CA GLU A 311 -3.71 -0.57 -19.14
C GLU A 311 -4.62 0.62 -19.42
N TYR A 312 -4.63 1.62 -18.54
CA TYR A 312 -5.34 2.87 -18.76
C TYR A 312 -4.62 3.75 -19.78
N ILE A 313 -5.39 4.37 -20.69
CA ILE A 313 -4.82 5.25 -21.70
C ILE A 313 -4.35 6.57 -21.04
N PRO A 314 -3.08 6.99 -21.26
CA PRO A 314 -2.61 8.31 -20.81
C PRO A 314 -3.42 9.45 -21.44
N LEU A 315 -3.65 10.52 -20.68
CA LEU A 315 -4.33 11.72 -21.20
C LEU A 315 -3.52 12.38 -22.34
N SER A 316 -4.23 13.09 -23.23
CA SER A 316 -3.62 13.94 -24.25
C SER A 316 -2.80 15.06 -23.62
N THR A 317 -1.82 15.63 -24.33
CA THR A 317 -0.96 16.71 -23.79
C THR A 317 -1.78 17.92 -23.31
N GLU A 318 -2.87 18.22 -24.00
CA GLU A 318 -3.79 19.31 -23.64
C GLU A 318 -4.54 18.99 -22.33
N ASP A 319 -5.09 17.77 -22.21
CA ASP A 319 -5.80 17.33 -21.01
C ASP A 319 -4.86 17.16 -19.81
N GLN A 320 -3.60 16.80 -20.04
CA GLN A 320 -2.59 16.72 -18.99
C GLN A 320 -2.32 18.09 -18.36
N ALA A 321 -2.41 19.18 -19.12
CA ALA A 321 -2.26 20.54 -18.58
C ALA A 321 -3.42 20.93 -17.65
N LEU A 322 -4.57 20.27 -17.78
CA LEU A 322 -5.75 20.48 -16.94
C LEU A 322 -5.78 19.57 -15.71
N ASP A 323 -4.84 18.64 -15.56
CA ASP A 323 -4.78 17.70 -14.45
C ASP A 323 -4.21 18.37 -13.17
N PRO A 324 -5.05 18.65 -12.15
CA PRO A 324 -4.59 19.34 -10.95
C PRO A 324 -3.67 18.49 -10.07
N TYR A 325 -3.61 17.17 -10.28
CA TYR A 325 -2.83 16.25 -9.46
C TYR A 325 -1.37 16.16 -9.91
N ARG A 326 -1.10 16.33 -11.22
CA ARG A 326 0.25 16.20 -11.81
C ARG A 326 1.29 17.13 -11.21
N LYS A 327 0.88 18.29 -10.69
CA LYS A 327 1.79 19.24 -10.03
C LYS A 327 2.40 18.68 -8.74
N PHE A 328 1.77 17.68 -8.12
CA PHE A 328 2.24 17.04 -6.90
C PHE A 328 2.81 15.65 -7.20
N THR A 329 4.06 15.60 -7.67
CA THR A 329 4.69 14.39 -8.23
C THR A 329 4.79 13.20 -7.27
N ILE A 330 4.95 13.46 -5.97
CA ILE A 330 5.16 12.42 -4.96
C ILE A 330 3.82 11.89 -4.44
N ALA A 331 2.92 12.79 -4.04
CA ALA A 331 1.72 12.44 -3.28
C ALA A 331 0.41 12.65 -4.03
N GLY A 332 0.40 13.28 -5.22
CA GLY A 332 -0.84 13.66 -5.92
C GLY A 332 -1.44 12.56 -6.80
N GLY A 333 -0.62 11.65 -7.32
CA GLY A 333 -1.03 10.77 -8.41
C GLY A 333 -1.32 11.54 -9.70
N ARG A 334 -2.12 10.97 -10.60
CA ARG A 334 -2.54 11.64 -11.84
C ARG A 334 -3.81 11.04 -12.45
N LEU A 335 -4.39 11.77 -13.39
CA LEU A 335 -5.54 11.34 -14.17
C LEU A 335 -5.11 10.53 -15.41
N PHE A 336 -5.94 9.54 -15.74
CA PHE A 336 -5.91 8.75 -16.96
C PHE A 336 -7.30 8.73 -17.60
N SER A 337 -7.40 8.37 -18.88
CA SER A 337 -8.69 8.08 -19.51
C SER A 337 -9.37 6.91 -18.79
N ALA A 338 -10.69 6.93 -18.70
CA ALA A 338 -11.45 5.79 -18.16
C ALA A 338 -11.40 4.55 -19.08
N GLU A 339 -10.95 4.70 -20.32
CA GLU A 339 -10.78 3.63 -21.29
C GLU A 339 -9.43 2.91 -21.16
N PHE A 340 -9.41 1.66 -21.60
CA PHE A 340 -8.21 0.82 -21.64
C PHE A 340 -7.62 0.76 -23.04
N THR A 341 -6.32 0.49 -23.13
CA THR A 341 -5.67 0.12 -24.40
C THR A 341 -6.32 -1.13 -24.99
N SER A 342 -6.31 -1.24 -26.32
CA SER A 342 -6.90 -2.39 -27.02
C SER A 342 -6.16 -3.69 -26.73
N GLU A 343 -4.85 -3.62 -26.51
CA GLU A 343 -4.00 -4.77 -26.22
C GLU A 343 -3.68 -4.83 -24.72
N PRO A 344 -3.85 -5.99 -24.07
CA PRO A 344 -3.46 -6.17 -22.67
C PRO A 344 -1.94 -6.31 -22.54
N LEU A 345 -1.42 -5.92 -21.38
CA LEU A 345 -0.02 -6.14 -21.01
C LEU A 345 0.12 -7.45 -20.23
N VAL A 346 1.14 -8.23 -20.56
CA VAL A 346 1.56 -9.39 -19.76
C VAL A 346 2.83 -9.00 -18.99
N LEU A 347 2.73 -9.02 -17.66
CA LEU A 347 3.76 -8.52 -16.75
C LEU A 347 4.21 -9.61 -15.78
N ALA A 348 5.51 -9.61 -15.49
CA ALA A 348 6.08 -10.34 -14.37
C ALA A 348 5.80 -9.59 -13.05
N PRO A 349 5.83 -10.27 -11.89
CA PRO A 349 5.59 -9.64 -10.59
C PRO A 349 6.47 -8.41 -10.33
N GLU A 350 7.73 -8.44 -10.79
CA GLU A 350 8.72 -7.37 -10.55
C GLU A 350 8.43 -6.09 -11.34
N GLU A 351 7.60 -6.17 -12.38
CA GLU A 351 7.17 -4.99 -13.17
C GLU A 351 5.97 -4.27 -12.54
N ILE A 352 5.35 -4.87 -11.52
CA ILE A 352 4.27 -4.27 -10.73
C ILE A 352 4.90 -3.60 -9.51
N ILE A 353 4.78 -2.27 -9.44
CA ILE A 353 5.39 -1.49 -8.36
C ILE A 353 4.56 -1.58 -7.09
N CYS A 354 3.25 -1.29 -7.20
CA CYS A 354 2.36 -1.24 -6.04
C CYS A 354 0.89 -1.27 -6.45
N HIS A 355 0.03 -1.42 -5.43
CA HIS A 355 -1.39 -1.09 -5.57
C HIS A 355 -1.60 0.41 -5.77
N SER A 356 -2.74 0.74 -6.35
CA SER A 356 -3.23 2.11 -6.40
C SER A 356 -4.67 2.20 -5.92
N THR A 357 -5.03 3.41 -5.48
CA THR A 357 -6.45 3.75 -5.33
C THR A 357 -6.98 4.22 -6.68
N MET A 358 -8.26 3.95 -6.91
CA MET A 358 -8.96 4.41 -8.11
C MET A 358 -10.19 5.22 -7.72
N MET A 359 -10.36 6.38 -8.32
CA MET A 359 -11.59 7.16 -8.22
C MET A 359 -11.99 7.67 -9.60
N LYS A 360 -13.27 7.48 -9.97
CA LYS A 360 -13.80 8.08 -11.20
C LYS A 360 -13.85 9.61 -11.05
N ARG A 361 -13.44 10.31 -12.10
CA ARG A 361 -13.41 11.77 -12.18
C ARG A 361 -13.85 12.23 -13.55
N GLN A 362 -14.20 13.50 -13.66
CA GLN A 362 -14.42 14.18 -14.93
C GLN A 362 -13.53 15.41 -14.96
N LEU A 363 -12.90 15.64 -16.12
CA LEU A 363 -12.15 16.87 -16.32
C LEU A 363 -13.12 18.06 -16.36
N PRO A 364 -12.82 19.17 -15.67
CA PRO A 364 -13.76 20.29 -15.51
C PRO A 364 -14.23 20.93 -16.83
N VAL A 365 -13.41 20.85 -17.88
CA VAL A 365 -13.63 21.60 -19.13
C VAL A 365 -14.22 20.73 -20.25
N MET A 366 -13.82 19.46 -20.34
CA MET A 366 -14.12 18.60 -21.50
C MET A 366 -15.22 17.55 -21.23
N LEU A 367 -15.66 17.38 -19.97
CA LEU A 367 -16.55 16.27 -19.53
C LEU A 367 -16.02 14.86 -19.86
N THR A 368 -14.76 14.72 -20.27
CA THR A 368 -14.11 13.43 -20.51
C THR A 368 -14.12 12.61 -19.23
N GLU A 369 -14.59 11.38 -19.32
CA GLU A 369 -14.53 10.44 -18.19
C GLU A 369 -13.08 10.02 -17.95
N CYS A 370 -12.60 10.32 -16.77
CA CYS A 370 -11.25 10.01 -16.34
C CYS A 370 -11.27 9.15 -15.07
N VAL A 371 -10.13 8.52 -14.80
CA VAL A 371 -9.86 7.88 -13.51
C VAL A 371 -8.66 8.55 -12.87
N HIS A 372 -8.81 8.93 -11.61
CA HIS A 372 -7.68 9.31 -10.77
C HIS A 372 -7.05 8.06 -10.20
N ILE A 373 -5.73 7.96 -10.41
CA ILE A 373 -4.91 6.90 -9.89
C ILE A 373 -3.90 7.51 -8.92
N LEU A 374 -4.05 7.18 -7.65
CA LEU A 374 -3.08 7.49 -6.60
C LEU A 374 -2.28 6.23 -6.29
N PRO A 375 -0.99 6.18 -6.65
CA PRO A 375 -0.13 5.07 -6.26
C PRO A 375 0.03 5.00 -4.75
N LEU A 376 0.06 3.77 -4.21
CA LEU A 376 0.38 3.50 -2.81
C LEU A 376 1.81 2.95 -2.72
N ASP A 377 2.73 3.62 -3.41
CA ASP A 377 4.13 3.22 -3.50
C ASP A 377 4.86 3.56 -2.21
N LYS A 378 5.21 2.52 -1.46
CA LYS A 378 5.95 2.67 -0.20
C LYS A 378 7.46 2.82 -0.41
N SER A 379 7.98 2.69 -1.63
CA SER A 379 9.42 2.74 -1.95
C SER A 379 9.85 4.03 -2.64
N LEU A 380 8.90 4.91 -2.98
CA LEU A 380 9.13 6.09 -3.83
C LEU A 380 9.86 5.77 -5.15
N CYS A 381 9.75 4.52 -5.60
CA CYS A 381 10.26 4.06 -6.89
C CYS A 381 9.72 4.93 -8.02
N LEU A 382 8.50 5.45 -7.92
CA LEU A 382 7.87 6.26 -8.96
C LEU A 382 8.55 7.62 -9.22
N VAL A 383 9.32 8.13 -8.26
CA VAL A 383 9.93 9.46 -8.29
C VAL A 383 11.44 9.39 -8.57
N ARG A 384 12.04 8.21 -8.37
CA ARG A 384 13.42 7.88 -8.71
C ARG A 384 13.51 7.32 -10.13
#